data_AF-A0A0D5NK89-F1
#
_entry.id   AF-A0A0D5NK89-F1
#
_cell.length_a   1.000
_cell.length_b   1.000
_cell.length_c   1.000
_cell.angle_alpha   90.00
_cell.angle_beta   90.00
_cell.angle_gamma   90.00
#
_symmetry.space_group_name_H-M   'P 1'
#
loop_
_entity.id
_entity.type
_entity.pdbx_description
1 polymer ?
#
loop_
_entity_poly.entity_id
_entity_poly.type
_entity_poly.pdbx_seq_one_letter_code
_entity_poly.pdbx_strand_id
1 'polypeptide(L)'
;MGEKNFDLFEHEMETGKNLAIQGKWIDAYRHFEIAHELGHGVRKHHLAAHRAALQAAIKAKHPGRIFYQLFFLGFATLTSRP
;
A
#
# COMPACT_ATOMS: atom_id res chain seq x y z
N MET A 1 -0.21 -22.33 4.70
CA MET A 1 -0.52 -20.95 5.13
C MET A 1 -0.34 -19.92 4.01
N GLY A 2 -0.40 -20.30 2.72
CA GLY A 2 -0.14 -19.38 1.59
C GLY A 2 -1.40 -18.73 1.00
N GLU A 3 -2.46 -19.51 0.75
CA GLU A 3 -3.68 -19.02 0.06
C GLU A 3 -4.51 -18.05 0.90
N LYS A 4 -4.70 -18.33 2.19
CA LYS A 4 -5.58 -17.53 3.06
C LYS A 4 -5.11 -16.07 3.24
N ASN A 5 -3.80 -15.84 3.19
CA ASN A 5 -3.22 -14.50 3.27
C ASN A 5 -3.30 -13.76 1.92
N PHE A 6 -3.34 -14.51 0.82
CA PHE A 6 -3.50 -13.96 -0.51
C PHE A 6 -4.94 -13.47 -0.75
N ASP A 7 -5.94 -14.27 -0.36
CA ASP A 7 -7.35 -13.87 -0.45
C ASP A 7 -7.64 -12.62 0.40
N LEU A 8 -7.07 -12.55 1.60
CA LEU A 8 -7.20 -11.38 2.47
C LEU A 8 -6.46 -10.16 1.87
N PHE A 9 -5.30 -10.36 1.27
CA PHE A 9 -4.58 -9.30 0.56
C PHE A 9 -5.40 -8.74 -0.59
N GLU A 10 -6.00 -9.60 -1.43
CA GLU A 10 -6.82 -9.15 -2.57
C GLU A 10 -8.06 -8.39 -2.10
N HIS A 11 -8.72 -8.89 -1.04
CA HIS A 11 -9.87 -8.24 -0.43
C HIS A 11 -9.55 -6.82 0.08
N GLU A 12 -8.45 -6.67 0.81
CA GLU A 12 -8.01 -5.37 1.35
C GLU A 12 -7.59 -4.41 0.22
N MET A 13 -6.93 -4.91 -0.83
CA MET A 13 -6.57 -4.13 -2.01
C MET A 13 -7.79 -3.65 -2.80
N GLU A 14 -8.80 -4.50 -3.00
CA GLU A 14 -10.02 -4.14 -3.69
C GLU A 14 -10.86 -3.14 -2.88
N THR A 15 -10.94 -3.34 -1.57
CA THR A 15 -11.66 -2.45 -0.65
C THR A 15 -11.01 -1.07 -0.61
N GLY A 16 -9.67 -0.99 -0.49
CA GLY A 16 -8.94 0.26 -0.56
C GLY A 16 -9.14 1.00 -1.89
N LYS A 17 -9.18 0.28 -3.03
CA LYS A 17 -9.47 0.87 -4.34
C LYS A 17 -10.89 1.44 -4.41
N ASN A 18 -11.89 0.71 -3.92
CA ASN A 18 -13.28 1.18 -3.93
C ASN A 18 -13.46 2.44 -3.07
N LEU A 19 -12.82 2.49 -1.89
CA LEU A 19 -12.82 3.67 -1.03
C LEU A 19 -12.09 4.86 -1.67
N ALA A 20 -11.00 4.60 -2.39
CA ALA A 20 -10.30 5.62 -3.17
C ALA A 20 -11.17 6.18 -4.30
N ILE A 21 -11.92 5.34 -5.02
CA ILE A 21 -12.87 5.79 -6.05
C ILE A 21 -13.97 6.66 -5.43
N GLN A 22 -14.43 6.33 -4.23
CA GLN A 22 -15.42 7.11 -3.48
C GLN A 22 -14.86 8.41 -2.85
N GLY A 23 -13.56 8.69 -3.00
CA GLY A 23 -12.92 9.86 -2.40
C GLY A 23 -12.68 9.75 -0.89
N LYS A 24 -12.87 8.56 -0.30
CA LYS A 24 -12.62 8.26 1.12
C LYS A 24 -11.17 7.86 1.33
N TRP A 25 -10.26 8.82 1.13
CA TRP A 25 -8.82 8.57 1.06
C TRP A 25 -8.19 8.08 2.37
N ILE A 26 -8.73 8.51 3.52
CA ILE A 26 -8.23 8.09 4.85
C ILE A 26 -8.54 6.61 5.07
N ASP A 27 -9.77 6.18 4.78
CA ASP A 27 -10.19 4.80 4.90
C ASP A 27 -9.46 3.92 3.88
N ALA A 28 -9.35 4.40 2.62
CA ALA A 28 -8.59 3.73 1.58
C ALA A 28 -7.13 3.45 2.01
N TYR A 29 -6.49 4.43 2.65
CA TYR A 29 -5.12 4.29 3.16
C TYR A 29 -5.01 3.17 4.21
N ARG A 30 -5.96 3.08 5.14
CA ARG A 30 -5.96 2.05 6.18
C ARG A 30 -6.06 0.64 5.58
N HIS A 31 -6.91 0.46 4.57
CA HIS A 31 -7.00 -0.82 3.85
C HIS A 31 -5.72 -1.15 3.06
N PHE A 32 -5.06 -0.16 2.46
CA PHE A 32 -3.77 -0.38 1.81
C PHE A 32 -2.63 -0.69 2.79
N GLU A 33 -2.68 -0.18 4.02
CA GLU A 33 -1.73 -0.49 5.09
C GLU A 33 -1.87 -1.95 5.56
N ILE A 34 -3.11 -2.43 5.73
CA ILE A 34 -3.38 -3.85 6.05
C ILE A 34 -2.91 -4.75 4.90
N ALA A 35 -3.22 -4.39 3.65
CA ALA A 35 -2.71 -5.12 2.48
C ALA A 35 -1.17 -5.12 2.41
N HIS A 36 -0.53 -4.04 2.82
CA HIS A 36 0.93 -3.95 2.88
C HIS A 36 1.51 -4.91 3.93
N GLU A 37 0.95 -4.94 5.15
CA GLU A 37 1.34 -5.88 6.20
C GLU A 37 1.18 -7.34 5.76
N LEU A 38 0.08 -7.67 5.06
CA LEU A 38 -0.16 -8.99 4.49
C LEU A 38 0.80 -9.33 3.34
N GLY A 39 1.24 -8.32 2.59
CA GLY A 39 2.18 -8.43 1.47
C GLY A 39 3.65 -8.60 1.86
N HIS A 40 4.02 -8.52 3.15
CA HIS A 40 5.41 -8.68 3.62
C HIS A 40 6.06 -10.01 3.22
N GLY A 41 5.26 -11.06 2.93
CA GLY A 41 5.77 -12.33 2.43
C GLY A 41 6.23 -12.32 0.97
N VAL A 42 5.85 -11.31 0.16
CA VAL A 42 6.10 -11.30 -1.29
C VAL A 42 6.40 -9.88 -1.80
N ARG A 43 7.66 -9.62 -2.16
CA ARG A 43 8.17 -8.31 -2.64
C ARG A 43 7.30 -7.62 -3.71
N LYS A 44 6.71 -8.37 -4.65
CA LYS A 44 5.85 -7.81 -5.70
C LYS A 44 4.53 -7.22 -5.15
N HIS A 45 3.92 -7.88 -4.17
CA HIS A 45 2.68 -7.42 -3.54
C HIS A 45 2.92 -6.22 -2.61
N HIS A 46 4.04 -6.23 -1.90
CA HIS A 46 4.52 -5.12 -1.09
C HIS A 46 4.74 -3.83 -1.91
N LEU A 47 5.33 -3.94 -3.10
CA LEU A 47 5.57 -2.78 -3.98
C LEU A 47 4.26 -2.20 -4.55
N ALA A 48 3.30 -3.07 -4.86
CA ALA A 48 1.98 -2.66 -5.34
C ALA A 48 1.19 -1.89 -4.26
N ALA A 49 1.24 -2.35 -3.01
CA ALA A 49 0.60 -1.69 -1.87
C ALA A 49 1.19 -0.29 -1.60
N HIS A 50 2.53 -0.16 -1.63
CA HIS A 50 3.18 1.15 -1.50
C HIS A 50 2.78 2.14 -2.61
N ARG A 51 2.66 1.68 -3.85
CA ARG A 51 2.24 2.53 -4.97
C ARG A 51 0.80 3.02 -4.82
N ALA A 52 -0.11 2.15 -4.41
CA ALA A 52 -1.51 2.52 -4.16
C ALA A 52 -1.63 3.51 -3.00
N ALA A 53 -0.92 3.26 -1.90
CA ALA A 53 -0.93 4.12 -0.73
C ALA A 53 -0.29 5.50 -1.02
N LEU A 54 0.75 5.57 -1.88
CA LEU A 54 1.36 6.83 -2.32
C LEU A 54 0.38 7.67 -3.16
N GLN A 55 -0.34 7.06 -4.10
CA GLN A 55 -1.36 7.76 -4.89
C GLN A 55 -2.48 8.31 -4.00
N ALA A 56 -2.94 7.54 -3.02
CA ALA A 56 -3.96 7.99 -2.07
C ALA A 56 -3.45 9.17 -1.22
N ALA A 57 -2.21 9.12 -0.73
CA ALA A 57 -1.61 10.20 0.06
C ALA A 57 -1.42 11.50 -0.74
N ILE A 58 -1.05 11.39 -2.03
CA ILE A 58 -0.94 12.53 -2.95
C ILE A 58 -2.31 13.19 -3.15
N LYS A 59 -3.34 12.40 -3.42
CA LYS A 59 -4.71 12.92 -3.61
C LYS A 59 -5.31 13.50 -2.33
N ALA A 60 -4.99 12.93 -1.17
CA ALA A 60 -5.40 13.43 0.13
C ALA A 60 -4.64 14.70 0.59
N LYS A 61 -3.66 15.19 -0.19
CA LYS A 61 -2.78 16.30 0.18
C LYS A 61 -2.17 16.15 1.58
N HIS A 62 -1.72 14.95 1.92
CA HIS A 62 -1.12 14.65 3.23
C HIS A 62 0.42 14.59 3.12
N PRO A 63 1.13 15.73 3.15
CA PRO A 63 2.55 15.79 2.81
C PRO A 63 3.43 14.89 3.68
N GLY A 64 3.12 14.76 4.98
CA GLY A 64 3.86 13.86 5.87
C GLY A 64 3.83 12.39 5.45
N ARG A 65 2.70 11.91 4.90
CA ARG A 65 2.58 10.52 4.42
C ARG A 65 3.25 10.31 3.07
N ILE A 66 3.22 11.33 2.20
CA ILE A 66 3.95 11.34 0.92
C ILE A 66 5.46 11.18 1.17
N PHE A 67 6.02 11.95 2.10
CA PHE A 67 7.44 11.84 2.46
C PHE A 67 7.77 10.47 3.05
N TYR A 68 6.93 9.92 3.92
CA TYR A 68 7.15 8.60 4.51
C TYR A 68 7.17 7.49 3.46
N GLN A 69 6.28 7.55 2.47
CA GLN A 69 6.21 6.57 1.38
C GLN A 69 7.34 6.73 0.36
N LEU A 70 7.75 7.96 0.03
CA LEU A 70 8.93 8.18 -0.81
C LEU A 70 10.22 7.69 -0.13
N PHE A 71 10.33 7.90 1.18
CA PHE A 71 11.47 7.43 1.97
C PHE A 71 11.54 5.89 1.97
N PHE A 72 10.42 5.20 2.22
CA PHE A 72 10.36 3.74 2.14
C PHE A 72 10.59 3.19 0.74
N LEU A 73 10.06 3.85 -0.30
CA LEU A 73 10.32 3.45 -1.68
C LEU A 73 11.81 3.57 -2.03
N GLY A 74 12.45 4.67 -1.61
CA GLY A 74 13.89 4.88 -1.77
C GLY A 74 14.72 3.85 -1.01
N PHE A 75 14.36 3.56 0.25
CA PHE A 75 15.03 2.57 1.08
C PHE A 75 14.89 1.14 0.54
N ALA A 76 13.70 0.78 0.05
CA ALA A 76 13.47 -0.49 -0.63
C ALA A 76 14.29 -0.59 -1.93
N THR A 77 14.49 0.51 -2.65
CA THR A 77 15.32 0.53 -3.87
C THR A 77 16.81 0.36 -3.56
N LEU A 78 17.28 0.94 -2.45
CA LEU A 78 18.67 0.82 -1.96
C LEU A 78 18.98 -0.59 -1.42
N THR A 79 18.08 -1.17 -0.64
CA THR A 79 18.24 -2.52 -0.06
C THR A 79 17.86 -3.66 -1.01
N SER A 80 17.34 -3.33 -2.19
CA SER A 80 17.06 -4.30 -3.26
C SER A 80 18.14 -4.34 -4.34
N ARG A 81 19.18 -3.52 -4.25
CA ARG A 81 20.38 -3.69 -5.08
C ARG A 81 21.25 -4.81 -4.48
N PRO A 82 21.76 -5.73 -5.31
CA PRO A 82 22.60 -6.85 -4.87
C PRO A 82 23.93 -6.37 -4.26
#